data_AF-A0A7C2Y7G7-F1
#
_entry.id   AF-A0A7C2Y7G7-F1
#
_cell.length_a   1.000
_cell.length_b   1.000
_cell.length_c   1.000
_cell.angle_alpha   90.00
_cell.angle_beta   90.00
_cell.angle_gamma   90.00
#
_symmetry.space_group_name_H-M   'P 1'
#
loop_
_entity.id
_entity.type
_entity.pdbx_description
1 polymer ?
#
loop_
_entity_poly.entity_id
_entity_poly.type
_entity_poly.pdbx_seq_one_letter_code
_entity_poly.pdbx_strand_id
1 'polypeptide(L)' 'MGIAGSTVRWLRTHSHEATHLRDEGLQRLPDDNIFAKAETEKRIILAFDLGFGDIVAAAGKALPSVIILI' A
#
# COMPACT_ATOMS: atom_id res chain seq x y z
N MET A 1 13.06 4.43 0.83
CA MET A 1 12.30 5.34 1.72
C MET A 1 10.83 5.01 1.55
N GLY A 2 10.03 5.04 2.61
CA GLY A 2 8.61 4.66 2.55
C GLY A 2 7.72 5.82 2.96
N ILE A 3 6.41 5.63 2.86
CA ILE A 3 5.44 6.63 3.29
C ILE A 3 5.63 6.96 4.78
N ALA A 4 5.45 8.22 5.16
CA ALA A 4 5.56 8.62 6.55
C ALA A 4 4.37 8.06 7.36
N GLY A 5 4.61 7.59 8.58
CA GLY A 5 3.53 7.15 9.48
C GLY A 5 2.54 8.26 9.85
N SER A 6 2.93 9.54 9.69
CA SER A 6 2.01 10.67 9.78
C SER A 6 0.92 10.64 8.72
N THR A 7 1.14 10.05 7.55
CA THR A 7 0.13 9.91 6.50
C THR A 7 -1.01 9.01 6.96
N VAL A 8 -0.71 7.92 7.67
CA VAL A 8 -1.76 7.05 8.24
C VAL A 8 -2.59 7.81 9.28
N ARG A 9 -1.95 8.61 10.13
CA ARG A 9 -2.68 9.48 11.08
C ARG A 9 -3.59 10.46 10.34
N TRP A 10 -3.07 11.13 9.31
CA TRP A 10 -3.84 12.06 8.50
C TRP A 10 -5.03 11.40 7.80
N LEU A 11 -4.86 10.19 7.24
CA LEU A 11 -5.96 9.44 6.63
C LEU A 11 -7.04 9.08 7.66
N ARG A 12 -6.62 8.62 8.84
CA ARG A 12 -7.53 8.29 9.94
C ARG A 12 -8.29 9.52 10.45
N THR A 13 -7.68 10.71 10.51
CA THR A 13 -8.40 11.95 10.86
C THR A 13 -9.44 12.34 9.83
N HIS A 14 -9.33 11.85 8.59
CA HIS A 14 -10.32 12.02 7.52
C HIS A 14 -11.27 10.82 7.40
N SER A 15 -11.42 10.02 8.47
CA SER A 15 -12.33 8.85 8.54
C SER A 15 -12.00 7.70 7.59
N HIS A 16 -10.74 7.59 7.14
CA HIS A 16 -10.28 6.43 6.38
C HIS A 16 -9.68 5.37 7.29
N GLU A 17 -9.96 4.10 7.01
CA GLU A 17 -9.28 2.98 7.64
C GLU A 17 -7.93 2.75 6.95
N ALA A 18 -6.85 3.15 7.61
CA ALA A 18 -5.49 3.03 7.10
C ALA A 18 -4.57 2.32 8.10
N THR A 19 -3.68 1.48 7.62
CA THR A 19 -2.60 0.85 8.39
C THR A 19 -1.27 1.04 7.69
N HIS A 20 -0.18 1.13 8.45
CA HIS A 20 1.17 1.15 7.91
C HIS A 20 1.79 -0.23 8.12
N LEU A 21 2.44 -0.82 7.10
CA LEU A 21 3.06 -2.15 7.23
C LEU A 21 4.02 -2.24 8.43
N ARG A 22 4.73 -1.15 8.75
CA ARG A 22 5.58 -1.07 9.96
C ARG A 22 4.82 -1.23 11.27
N ASP A 23 3.59 -0.71 11.37
CA ASP A 23 2.76 -0.83 12.57
C ASP A 23 2.35 -2.29 12.81
N GLU A 24 2.34 -3.10 11.74
CA GLU A 24 2.11 -4.54 11.77
C GLU A 24 3.41 -5.37 11.80
N GLY A 25 4.59 -4.74 11.84
CA GLY A 25 5.89 -5.44 11.76
C GLY A 25 6.23 -6.00 10.37
N LEU A 26 5.48 -5.62 9.33
CA LEU A 26 5.56 -6.08 7.95
C LEU A 26 6.39 -5.15 7.05
N GLN A 27 7.23 -4.28 7.59
CA GLN A 27 8.02 -3.31 6.81
C GLN A 27 9.04 -3.93 5.82
N ARG A 28 9.24 -5.25 5.86
CA ARG A 28 10.09 -6.01 4.93
C ARG A 28 9.29 -7.03 4.11
N LEU A 29 7.96 -6.91 4.10
CA LEU A 29 7.11 -7.79 3.32
C LEU A 29 7.44 -7.61 1.81
N PRO A 30 7.67 -8.68 1.05
CA PRO A 30 7.88 -8.58 -0.39
C PRO A 30 6.64 -8.03 -1.10
N ASP A 31 6.83 -7.38 -2.25
CA ASP A 31 5.76 -6.70 -2.98
C ASP A 31 4.60 -7.65 -3.33
N ASP A 32 4.89 -8.84 -3.87
CA ASP A 32 3.87 -9.86 -4.17
C ASP A 32 2.99 -10.21 -2.96
N ASN A 33 3.59 -10.24 -1.77
CA ASN A 33 2.88 -10.51 -0.53
C ASN A 33 2.09 -9.29 -0.03
N ILE A 34 2.55 -8.06 -0.32
CA ILE A 34 1.78 -6.83 -0.07
C ILE A 34 0.51 -6.85 -0.94
N PHE A 35 0.63 -7.23 -2.22
CA PHE A 35 -0.53 -7.39 -3.11
C PHE A 35 -1.50 -8.45 -2.61
N ALA A 36 -1.02 -9.63 -2.22
CA ALA A 36 -1.87 -10.69 -1.69
C ALA A 36 -2.59 -10.28 -0.39
N LYS A 37 -1.90 -9.58 0.52
CA LYS A 37 -2.50 -9.03 1.74
C LYS A 37 -3.60 -8.01 1.41
N ALA A 38 -3.32 -7.07 0.51
CA ALA A 38 -4.28 -6.05 0.11
C ALA A 38 -5.50 -6.64 -0.61
N GLU A 39 -5.32 -7.68 -1.43
CA GLU A 39 -6.42 -8.42 -2.06
C GLU A 39 -7.29 -9.14 -1.00
N THR A 40 -6.65 -9.87 -0.08
CA THR A 40 -7.34 -10.61 0.99
C THR A 40 -8.12 -9.68 1.92
N GLU A 41 -7.52 -8.54 2.27
CA GLU A 41 -8.10 -7.57 3.20
C GLU A 41 -8.94 -6.49 2.50
N LYS A 42 -9.07 -6.56 1.17
CA LYS A 42 -9.79 -5.57 0.34
C LYS A 42 -9.31 -4.14 0.58
N ARG A 43 -8.00 -3.95 0.62
CA ARG A 43 -7.33 -2.65 0.87
C ARG A 43 -6.80 -2.03 -0.43
N ILE A 44 -6.66 -0.71 -0.41
CA ILE A 44 -5.93 0.06 -1.41
C ILE A 44 -4.47 0.18 -0.95
N ILE A 45 -3.52 -0.06 -1.85
CA ILE A 45 -2.09 0.12 -1.57
C ILE A 45 -1.74 1.59 -1.83
N LEU A 46 -1.09 2.23 -0.86
CA LEU A 46 -0.53 3.57 -1.02
C LEU A 46 0.99 3.47 -1.02
N ALA A 47 1.61 3.77 -2.16
CA ALA A 47 3.05 3.62 -2.37
C ALA A 47 3.72 4.96 -2.69
N PHE A 48 4.98 5.09 -2.26
CA PHE A 48 5.87 6.21 -2.57
C PHE A 48 7.12 5.61 -3.25
N ASP A 49 6.90 4.98 -4.41
CA ASP A 49 7.92 4.27 -5.18
C ASP A 49 7.52 4.26 -6.66
N LEU A 50 8.43 4.68 -7.54
CA LEU A 50 8.23 4.71 -8.98
C LEU A 50 8.18 3.29 -9.57
N GLY A 51 8.82 2.29 -8.95
CA GLY A 51 8.83 0.91 -9.42
C GLY A 51 7.52 0.14 -9.17
N PHE A 52 6.66 0.64 -8.27
CA PHE A 52 5.39 -0.02 -7.94
C PHE A 52 4.40 -0.01 -9.11
N GLY A 53 4.44 1.04 -9.96
CA GLY A 53 3.59 1.14 -11.14
C GLY A 53 3.86 0.03 -12.15
N ASP A 54 5.13 -0.33 -12.34
CA ASP A 54 5.53 -1.40 -13.25
C ASP A 54 5.05 -2.77 -12.76
N ILE A 55 5.11 -3.02 -11.45
CA ILE A 55 4.61 -4.26 -10.84
C ILE A 55 3.09 -4.39 -11.02
N VAL A 56 2.34 -3.29 -10.79
CA VAL A 56 0.89 -3.26 -11.01
C VAL A 56 0.55 -3.53 -12.47
N ALA A 57 1.24 -2.87 -13.40
CA ALA A 57 1.01 -3.04 -14.83
C ALA A 57 1.32 -4.47 -15.30
N ALA A 58 2.39 -5.08 -14.79
CA ALA A 58 2.76 -6.45 -15.08
C ALA A 58 1.77 -7.48 -14.51
N ALA A 59 1.14 -7.19 -13.36
CA ALA A 59 0.19 -8.09 -12.73
C ALA A 59 -1.10 -8.30 -13.55
N GLY A 60 -1.51 -7.30 -14.35
CA GLY A 60 -2.69 -7.40 -15.22
C GLY A 60 -4.03 -7.63 -14.49
N LYS A 61 -4.07 -7.38 -13.19
CA LYS A 61 -5.25 -7.59 -12.33
C LYS A 61 -6.03 -6.30 -12.12
N ALA A 62 -7.34 -6.42 -11.95
CA ALA A 62 -8.21 -5.28 -11.62
C ALA A 62 -8.08 -4.80 -10.15
N LEU A 63 -7.53 -5.64 -9.27
CA LEU A 63 -7.36 -5.39 -7.83
C LEU A 63 -6.04 -5.98 -7.33
N PRO A 64 -5.49 -5.46 -6.22
CA PRO A 64 -5.92 -4.27 -5.48
C PRO A 64 -5.63 -2.97 -6.23
N SER A 65 -6.41 -1.93 -5.96
CA SER A 65 -6.11 -0.58 -6.47
C SER A 65 -4.86 -0.01 -5.78
N VAL A 66 -4.05 0.73 -6.54
CA VAL A 66 -2.82 1.33 -6.05
C VAL A 66 -2.85 2.83 -6.30
N ILE A 67 -2.50 3.62 -5.29
CA ILE A 67 -2.25 5.06 -5.40
C ILE A 67 -0.75 5.25 -5.25
N ILE A 68 -0.14 5.85 -6.28
CA ILE A 68 1.27 6.22 -6.28
C ILE A 68 1.34 7.72 -6.02
N LEU A 69 2.09 8.10 -5.00
CA LEU A 69 2.38 9.49 -4.69
C LEU A 69 3.80 9.82 -5.15
N ILE A 70 3.94 10.91 -5.91
CA ILE A 70 5.19 11.45 -6.44
C ILE A 70 5.62 12.69 -5.67
#